data_AF-A0A6M1SHU2-F1
#
_entry.id   AF-A0A6M1SHU2-F1
#
_cell.length_a   1.000
_cell.length_b   1.000
_cell.length_c   1.000
_cell.angle_alpha   90.00
_cell.angle_beta   90.00
_cell.angle_gamma   90.00
#
_symmetry.space_group_name_H-M   'P 1'
#
loop_
_entity.id
_entity.type
_entity.pdbx_description
1 polymer ?
#
loop_
_entity_poly.entity_id
_entity_poly.type
_entity_poly.pdbx_seq_one_letter_code
_entity_poly.pdbx_strand_id
1 'polypeptide(L)'
;MNIWPAIRIGLLDMRGDLRRFLLLVVCLAVGTALIAGVNSVGASITSAIEEGAAELMGGDIEISRADRLATAEELASLSELGRTVLVIDTNLRAESFTSEAFADVSVVGPSYPCLARW
;
A
#
# COMPACT_ATOMS: atom_id res chain seq x y z
N MET A 1 -44.06 -10.12 29.27
CA MET A 1 -42.99 -10.53 30.20
C MET A 1 -42.01 -9.36 30.30
N ASN A 2 -42.00 -8.61 31.41
CA ASN A 2 -41.19 -7.40 31.49
C ASN A 2 -39.75 -7.80 31.82
N ILE A 3 -38.81 -7.68 30.87
CA ILE A 3 -37.39 -8.06 31.01
C ILE A 3 -36.58 -7.11 31.90
N TRP A 4 -37.16 -5.96 32.21
CA TRP A 4 -36.51 -4.87 32.93
C TRP A 4 -36.05 -5.23 34.37
N PRO A 5 -36.82 -6.00 35.17
CA PRO A 5 -36.40 -6.44 36.50
C PRO A 5 -35.19 -7.38 36.43
N ALA A 6 -35.17 -8.29 35.45
CA ALA A 6 -34.08 -9.26 35.28
C ALA A 6 -32.76 -8.57 34.93
N ILE A 7 -32.79 -7.58 34.02
CA ILE A 7 -31.63 -6.77 33.65
C ILE A 7 -31.11 -5.96 34.85
N ARG A 8 -32.02 -5.36 35.63
CA ARG A 8 -31.65 -4.56 36.81
C ARG A 8 -31.02 -5.40 37.92
N ILE A 9 -31.55 -6.60 38.15
CA ILE A 9 -31.01 -7.54 39.14
C ILE A 9 -29.63 -8.03 38.69
N GLY A 10 -29.47 -8.41 37.42
CA GLY A 10 -28.15 -8.79 36.87
C GLY A 10 -27.10 -7.68 37.02
N LEU A 11 -27.45 -6.43 36.73
CA LEU A 11 -26.56 -5.27 36.90
C LEU A 11 -26.18 -4.99 38.37
N LEU A 12 -27.06 -5.30 39.32
CA LEU A 12 -26.80 -5.11 40.75
C LEU A 12 -25.92 -6.23 41.32
N ASP A 13 -26.13 -7.47 40.88
CA ASP A 13 -25.35 -8.64 41.29
C ASP A 13 -23.88 -8.50 40.86
N MET A 14 -23.64 -7.87 39.71
CA MET A 14 -22.30 -7.53 39.23
C MET A 14 -21.56 -6.48 40.07
N ARG A 15 -22.20 -5.73 40.98
CA ARG A 15 -21.49 -4.72 41.81
C ARG A 15 -20.47 -5.34 42.76
N GLY A 16 -20.60 -6.62 43.12
CA GLY A 16 -19.64 -7.33 43.98
C GLY A 16 -18.29 -7.63 43.32
N ASP A 17 -18.27 -7.87 42.00
CA ASP A 17 -17.09 -8.28 41.22
C ASP A 17 -16.85 -7.36 39.99
N LEU A 18 -17.46 -6.17 39.99
CA LEU A 18 -17.58 -5.24 38.84
C LEU A 18 -16.25 -4.92 38.17
N ARG A 19 -15.16 -4.88 38.94
CA ARG A 19 -13.81 -4.63 38.43
C ARG A 19 -13.32 -5.72 37.48
N ARG A 20 -13.59 -6.99 37.78
CA ARG A 20 -13.19 -8.12 36.93
C ARG A 20 -14.10 -8.25 35.72
N PHE A 21 -15.40 -8.01 35.88
CA PHE A 21 -16.31 -7.97 34.74
C PHE A 21 -15.94 -6.86 33.74
N LEU A 22 -15.61 -5.67 34.25
CA LEU A 22 -15.18 -4.55 33.41
C LEU A 22 -13.90 -4.87 32.63
N LEU A 23 -12.97 -5.62 33.23
CA LEU A 23 -11.76 -6.10 32.53
C LEU A 23 -12.12 -7.01 31.34
N LEU A 24 -13.08 -7.92 31.49
CA LEU A 24 -13.52 -8.80 30.40
C LEU A 24 -14.17 -7.99 29.26
N VAL A 25 -15.04 -7.04 29.60
CA VAL A 25 -15.70 -6.17 28.61
C VAL A 25 -14.69 -5.31 27.86
N VAL A 26 -13.73 -4.71 28.57
CA VAL A 26 -12.64 -3.94 27.95
C VAL A 26 -11.80 -4.82 27.03
N CYS A 27 -11.43 -6.02 27.46
CA CYS A 27 -10.67 -6.96 26.63
C CYS A 27 -11.43 -7.33 25.34
N LEU A 28 -12.72 -7.63 25.46
CA LEU A 28 -13.58 -7.94 24.31
C LEU A 28 -13.70 -6.73 23.36
N ALA A 29 -13.88 -5.54 23.91
CA ALA A 29 -13.95 -4.30 23.13
C ALA A 29 -12.63 -4.01 22.41
N VAL A 30 -11.50 -4.19 23.09
CA VAL A 30 -10.15 -3.99 22.51
C VAL A 30 -9.89 -5.01 21.40
N GLY A 31 -10.22 -6.29 21.61
CA GLY A 31 -10.03 -7.32 20.60
C GLY A 31 -10.87 -7.07 19.34
N THR A 32 -12.15 -6.72 19.51
CA THR A 32 -13.04 -6.39 18.38
C THR A 32 -12.60 -5.11 17.65
N ALA A 33 -12.18 -4.08 18.39
CA ALA A 33 -11.63 -2.85 17.83
C ALA A 33 -10.34 -3.11 17.02
N LEU A 34 -9.47 -4.00 17.50
CA LEU A 34 -8.24 -4.38 16.80
C LEU A 34 -8.54 -5.08 15.48
N ILE A 35 -9.45 -6.06 15.46
CA ILE A 35 -9.82 -6.80 14.25
C ILE A 35 -10.46 -5.84 13.22
N ALA A 36 -11.39 -5.00 13.66
CA ALA A 36 -12.03 -4.02 12.79
C ALA A 36 -11.02 -2.98 12.26
N GLY A 37 -10.08 -2.54 13.10
CA GLY A 37 -9.04 -1.58 12.75
C GLY A 37 -8.11 -2.11 11.68
N VAL A 38 -7.59 -3.34 11.84
CA VAL A 38 -6.71 -3.98 10.84
C VAL A 38 -7.42 -4.15 9.51
N ASN A 39 -8.69 -4.57 9.52
CA ASN A 39 -9.48 -4.70 8.29
C ASN A 39 -9.72 -3.35 7.60
N SER A 40 -10.01 -2.30 8.37
CA SER A 40 -10.19 -0.94 7.82
C SER A 40 -8.90 -0.40 7.21
N VAL A 41 -7.77 -0.60 7.88
CA VAL A 41 -6.46 -0.17 7.37
C VAL A 41 -6.08 -0.96 6.12
N GLY A 42 -6.28 -2.29 6.14
CA GLY A 42 -6.05 -3.14 4.97
C GLY A 42 -6.87 -2.68 3.77
N ALA A 43 -8.17 -2.46 3.95
CA ALA A 43 -9.04 -1.96 2.88
C ALA A 43 -8.62 -0.57 2.38
N SER A 44 -8.21 0.34 3.27
CA SER A 44 -7.71 1.66 2.86
C SER A 44 -6.41 1.57 2.08
N ILE A 45 -5.50 0.68 2.46
CA ILE A 45 -4.24 0.44 1.75
C ILE A 45 -4.55 -0.18 0.39
N THR A 46 -5.40 -1.20 0.32
CA THR A 46 -5.81 -1.81 -0.95
C THR A 46 -6.46 -0.79 -1.87
N SER A 47 -7.38 0.05 -1.37
CA SER A 47 -8.01 1.11 -2.17
C SER A 47 -6.98 2.14 -2.65
N ALA A 48 -6.06 2.56 -1.79
CA ALA A 48 -5.00 3.50 -2.18
C ALA A 48 -4.03 2.89 -3.19
N ILE A 49 -3.73 1.59 -3.08
CA ILE A 49 -2.94 0.85 -4.07
C ILE A 49 -3.74 0.72 -5.36
N GLU A 50 -5.02 0.40 -5.36
CA GLU A 50 -5.82 0.27 -6.60
C GLU A 50 -5.93 1.62 -7.33
N GLU A 51 -6.15 2.71 -6.59
CA GLU A 51 -6.18 4.08 -7.14
C GLU A 51 -4.79 4.51 -7.64
N GLY A 52 -3.74 4.23 -6.88
CA GLY A 52 -2.35 4.58 -7.21
C GLY A 52 -1.64 3.60 -8.15
N ALA A 53 -2.18 2.39 -8.36
CA ALA A 53 -1.56 1.33 -9.16
C ALA A 53 -1.54 1.72 -10.63
N ALA A 54 -2.57 2.41 -11.12
CA ALA A 54 -2.58 2.93 -12.48
C ALA A 54 -1.46 3.96 -12.73
N GLU A 55 -1.07 4.71 -11.69
CA GLU A 55 0.04 5.68 -11.74
C GLU A 55 1.40 5.01 -11.49
N LEU A 56 1.46 4.00 -10.61
CA LEU A 56 2.65 3.21 -10.30
C LEU A 56 3.06 2.24 -11.42
N MET A 57 2.10 1.65 -12.14
CA MET A 57 2.37 0.65 -13.19
C MET A 57 2.92 1.27 -14.48
N GLY A 58 2.93 2.61 -14.62
CA GLY A 58 3.64 3.32 -15.70
C GLY A 58 3.17 3.04 -17.14
N GLY A 59 2.08 2.28 -17.32
CA GLY A 59 1.50 1.88 -18.60
C GLY A 59 0.82 0.50 -18.51
N ASP A 60 0.30 0.01 -19.64
CA ASP A 60 -0.30 -1.33 -19.72
C ASP A 60 0.74 -2.46 -19.73
N ILE A 61 1.94 -2.17 -20.26
CA ILE A 61 3.05 -3.10 -20.39
C ILE A 61 4.35 -2.37 -20.03
N GLU A 62 5.06 -2.88 -19.02
CA GLU A 62 6.41 -2.43 -18.68
C GLU A 62 7.43 -3.51 -19.06
N ILE A 63 8.50 -3.10 -19.74
CA ILE A 63 9.60 -3.98 -20.12
C ILE A 63 10.89 -3.39 -19.58
N SER A 64 11.46 -4.04 -18.56
CA SER A 64 12.73 -3.66 -17.96
C SER A 64 13.86 -4.59 -18.38
N ARG A 65 14.99 -4.01 -18.78
CA ARG A 65 16.22 -4.73 -19.16
C ARG A 65 17.39 -4.13 -18.39
N ALA A 66 18.03 -4.95 -17.56
CA ALA A 66 19.18 -4.53 -16.76
C ALA A 66 20.52 -4.69 -17.49
N ASP A 67 20.57 -5.49 -18.56
CA ASP A 67 21.80 -5.86 -19.26
C ASP A 67 22.17 -4.88 -20.39
N ARG A 68 21.17 -4.31 -21.08
CA ARG A 68 21.36 -3.37 -22.19
C ARG A 68 20.10 -2.54 -22.45
N LEU A 69 20.27 -1.44 -23.20
CA LEU A 69 19.15 -0.71 -23.78
C LEU A 69 18.46 -1.55 -24.88
N ALA A 70 17.16 -1.29 -25.08
CA ALA A 70 16.40 -1.85 -26.19
C ALA A 70 16.99 -1.43 -27.54
N THR A 71 17.07 -2.35 -28.49
CA THR A 71 17.55 -2.03 -29.85
C THR A 71 16.51 -1.17 -30.58
N ALA A 72 16.95 -0.49 -31.65
CA ALA A 72 16.05 0.32 -32.47
C ALA A 72 14.91 -0.50 -33.08
N GLU A 73 15.16 -1.78 -33.40
CA GLU A 73 14.18 -2.71 -33.95
C GLU A 73 13.13 -3.11 -32.89
N GLU A 74 13.57 -3.43 -31.68
CA GLU A 74 12.69 -3.70 -30.53
C GLU A 74 11.83 -2.48 -30.19
N LEU A 75 12.43 -1.28 -30.16
CA LEU A 75 11.70 -0.02 -29.92
C LEU A 75 10.66 0.27 -31.01
N ALA A 76 10.98 -0.02 -32.27
CA ALA A 76 10.05 0.15 -33.37
C ALA A 76 8.84 -0.79 -33.23
N SER A 77 9.06 -2.07 -32.92
CA SER A 77 7.95 -3.02 -32.67
C SER A 77 7.09 -2.62 -31.47
N LEU A 78 7.68 -2.09 -30.40
CA LEU A 78 6.92 -1.59 -29.25
C LEU A 78 6.11 -0.34 -29.59
N SER A 79 6.64 0.53 -30.46
CA SER A 79 5.93 1.73 -30.92
C SER A 79 4.71 1.41 -31.81
N GLU A 80 4.69 0.24 -32.44
CA GLU A 80 3.51 -0.24 -33.19
C GLU A 80 2.34 -0.64 -32.28
N LEU A 81 2.64 -1.09 -31.06
CA LEU A 81 1.61 -1.49 -30.08
C LEU A 81 0.95 -0.28 -29.41
N GLY A 82 1.62 0.86 -29.35
CA GLY A 82 1.07 2.07 -28.76
C GLY A 82 2.12 3.09 -28.34
N ARG A 83 1.71 3.99 -27.44
CA ARG A 83 2.58 5.06 -26.93
C ARG A 83 3.63 4.48 -25.99
N THR A 84 4.90 4.60 -26.38
CA THR A 84 6.02 4.13 -25.58
C THR A 84 6.67 5.27 -24.80
N VAL A 85 7.18 4.94 -23.61
CA VAL A 85 7.99 5.85 -22.78
C VAL A 85 9.28 5.14 -22.44
N LEU A 86 10.40 5.81 -22.68
CA LEU A 86 11.70 5.31 -22.28
C LEU A 86 12.03 5.84 -20.88
N VAL A 87 12.41 4.92 -20.00
CA VAL A 87 12.98 5.22 -18.68
C VAL A 87 14.34 4.55 -18.61
N ILE A 88 15.34 5.28 -18.12
CA ILE A 88 16.69 4.77 -17.88
C ILE A 88 17.03 5.02 -16.42
N ASP A 89 17.21 3.95 -15.65
CA ASP A 89 17.60 4.01 -14.25
C ASP A 89 19.06 3.54 -14.10
N THR A 90 19.84 4.26 -13.30
CA THR A 90 21.24 3.92 -13.06
C THR A 90 21.64 4.23 -11.62
N ASN A 91 22.26 3.24 -10.98
CA ASN A 91 22.85 3.38 -9.66
C ASN A 91 24.31 3.80 -9.81
N LEU A 92 24.65 4.96 -9.26
CA LEU A 92 25.98 5.52 -9.25
C LEU A 92 26.56 5.46 -7.83
N ARG A 93 27.84 5.10 -7.74
CA ARG A 93 28.63 5.28 -6.52
C ARG A 93 29.65 6.38 -6.79
N ALA A 94 29.63 7.43 -5.98
CA ALA A 94 30.66 8.45 -5.94
C ALA A 94 31.60 8.17 -4.77
N GLU A 95 32.90 8.12 -5.03
CA GLU A 95 33.92 7.86 -4.03
C GLU A 95 34.92 9.02 -4.02
N SER A 96 35.33 9.42 -2.82
CA SER A 96 36.38 10.40 -2.53
C SER A 96 37.30 9.81 -1.47
N PHE A 97 38.50 10.38 -1.30
CA PHE A 97 39.51 9.91 -0.34
C PHE A 97 39.01 9.77 1.11
N THR A 98 37.91 10.43 1.47
CA THR A 98 37.36 10.45 2.83
C THR A 98 35.88 10.05 2.93
N SER A 99 35.19 9.79 1.80
CA SER A 99 33.74 9.56 1.82
C SER A 99 33.27 8.86 0.55
N GLU A 100 32.27 7.99 0.73
CA GLU A 100 31.49 7.40 -0.34
C GLU A 100 30.04 7.88 -0.24
N ALA A 101 29.41 8.07 -1.40
CA ALA A 101 27.99 8.35 -1.53
C ALA A 101 27.39 7.49 -2.65
N PHE A 102 26.16 7.04 -2.44
CA PHE A 102 25.36 6.40 -3.47
C PHE A 102 24.34 7.41 -3.99
N ALA A 103 24.18 7.44 -5.31
CA ALA A 103 23.16 8.24 -5.98
C ALA A 103 22.42 7.33 -6.96
N ASP A 104 21.10 7.35 -6.89
CA ASP A 104 20.24 6.75 -7.91
C ASP A 104 19.82 7.86 -8.87
N VAL A 105 19.99 7.62 -10.16
CA VAL A 105 19.66 8.59 -11.21
C VAL A 105 18.72 7.94 -12.21
N SER A 106 17.50 8.47 -12.24
CA SER A 106 16.47 8.11 -13.21
C SER A 106 16.33 9.20 -14.26
N VAL A 107 16.33 8.81 -15.53
CA VAL A 107 16.03 9.70 -16.66
C VAL A 107 14.72 9.23 -17.29
N VAL A 108 13.74 10.12 -17.33
CA VAL A 108 12.41 9.84 -17.90
C VAL A 108 12.19 10.62 -19.20
N GLY A 109 11.56 9.97 -20.17
CA GLY A 109 11.15 10.61 -21.42
C GLY A 109 10.00 11.62 -21.24
N PRO A 110 9.74 12.48 -22.23
CA PRO A 110 8.75 13.58 -22.14
C PRO A 110 7.29 13.13 -22.06
N SER A 111 7.01 11.84 -22.22
CA SER A 111 5.67 11.25 -22.12
C SER A 111 5.45 10.49 -20.80
N TYR A 112 6.39 10.60 -19.86
CA TYR A 112 6.24 10.05 -18.50
C TYR A 112 5.42 10.98 -17.59
N PRO A 113 4.55 10.46 -16.72
CA PRO A 113 4.12 9.06 -16.65
C PRO A 113 3.11 8.73 -17.76
N CYS A 114 3.22 7.55 -18.35
CA CYS A 114 2.17 7.01 -19.20
C CYS A 114 1.06 6.48 -18.30
N LEU A 115 -0.04 7.21 -18.18
CA LEU A 115 -1.20 6.75 -17.41
C LEU A 115 -1.92 5.65 -18.18
N ALA A 116 -2.09 4.49 -17.56
CA ALA A 116 -2.94 3.43 -18.09
C ALA A 116 -4.37 3.97 -18.22
N ARG A 117 -4.97 3.84 -19.41
CA ARG A 117 -6.32 4.33 -19.67
C ARG A 117 -7.28 3.14 -19.73
N TRP A 118 -7.97 2.89 -18.61
CA TRP A 118 -9.06 1.92 -18.52
C TRP A 118 -10.37 2.49 -19.07
#